data_AF-A0A7J9IPY0-F1
#
_entry.id   AF-A0A7J9IPY0-F1
#
_cell.length_a   1.000
_cell.length_b   1.000
_cell.length_c   1.000
_cell.angle_alpha   90.00
_cell.angle_beta   90.00
_cell.angle_gamma   90.00
#
_symmetry.space_group_name_H-M   'P 1'
#
loop_
_entity.id
_entity.type
_entity.pdbx_description
1 polymer ?
#
loop_
_entity_poly.entity_id
_entity_poly.type
_entity_poly.pdbx_seq_one_letter_code
_entity_poly.pdbx_strand_id
1 'polypeptide(L)'
;DVDFEIIVVDDGSPDGTQEVVKKLQTLYGEDRILNLTTLQCLIYFFNLVLQPKYLPSFIKKQLETGASIVTGTRYVKGGGVHGWNLIRKLTSRGANVLAQTLLWPGVSDLTGSFRLYKKSVLEDVISSCVSKGYVFQMEMIVRASRKGYHIEEVPITFVDRVFGSSKLGGSEIVEYLKGLVYLLMTT
;
A
#
# COMPACT_ATOMS: atom_id res chain seq x y z
N ASP A 1 4.70 -25.12 1.13
CA ASP A 1 3.61 -24.13 1.07
C ASP A 1 3.90 -22.96 1.99
N VAL A 2 3.50 -21.74 1.60
CA VAL A 2 3.53 -20.55 2.45
C VAL A 2 2.10 -20.29 2.88
N ASP A 3 1.87 -20.17 4.19
CA ASP A 3 0.56 -19.85 4.74
C ASP A 3 0.36 -18.32 4.74
N PHE A 4 -0.68 -17.83 4.04
CA PHE A 4 -0.94 -16.39 3.88
C PHE A 4 -2.44 -16.07 3.82
N GLU A 5 -2.77 -14.86 4.28
CA GLU A 5 -4.13 -14.29 4.30
C GLU A 5 -4.14 -13.01 3.44
N ILE A 6 -5.14 -12.87 2.58
CA ILE A 6 -5.35 -11.66 1.77
C ILE A 6 -6.47 -10.86 2.43
N ILE A 7 -6.18 -9.65 2.91
CA ILE A 7 -7.21 -8.73 3.38
C ILE A 7 -7.37 -7.58 2.41
N VAL A 8 -8.56 -7.50 1.82
CA VAL A 8 -8.94 -6.40 0.96
C VAL A 8 -9.76 -5.42 1.78
N VAL A 9 -9.28 -4.19 1.91
CA VAL A 9 -10.01 -3.10 2.56
C VAL A 9 -10.54 -2.18 1.48
N ASP A 10 -11.85 -2.22 1.28
CA ASP A 10 -12.56 -1.35 0.33
C ASP A 10 -13.36 -0.28 1.09
N ASP A 11 -13.22 0.98 0.66
CA ASP A 11 -13.94 2.12 1.25
C ASP A 11 -15.27 2.43 0.55
N GLY A 12 -15.85 1.44 -0.14
CA GLY A 12 -17.05 1.61 -0.97
C GLY A 12 -16.71 2.08 -2.37
N SER A 13 -15.71 1.45 -3.01
CA SER A 13 -15.30 1.83 -4.36
C SER A 13 -16.43 1.57 -5.36
N PRO A 14 -16.78 2.56 -6.23
CA PRO A 14 -17.87 2.42 -7.20
C PRO A 14 -17.52 1.54 -8.41
N ASP A 15 -16.34 0.91 -8.40
CA ASP A 15 -15.72 0.27 -9.56
C ASP A 15 -15.83 -1.26 -9.57
N GLY A 16 -16.68 -1.83 -8.71
CA GLY A 16 -16.90 -3.26 -8.62
C GLY A 16 -15.82 -4.01 -7.85
N THR A 17 -15.08 -3.30 -6.98
CA THR A 17 -14.03 -3.89 -6.13
C THR A 17 -14.59 -5.07 -5.32
N GLN A 18 -15.80 -4.95 -4.78
CA GLN A 18 -16.44 -6.01 -3.99
C GLN A 18 -16.73 -7.28 -4.80
N GLU A 19 -17.09 -7.16 -6.07
CA GLU A 19 -17.34 -8.29 -6.97
C GLU A 19 -16.05 -9.03 -7.31
N VAL A 20 -14.93 -8.32 -7.42
CA VAL A 20 -13.61 -8.93 -7.62
C VAL A 20 -13.15 -9.65 -6.36
N VAL A 21 -13.34 -9.08 -5.17
CA VAL A 21 -13.09 -9.77 -3.89
C VAL A 21 -13.89 -11.08 -3.81
N LYS A 22 -15.18 -11.04 -4.14
CA LYS A 22 -16.04 -12.24 -4.16
C LYS A 22 -15.53 -13.31 -5.13
N LYS A 23 -15.09 -12.92 -6.33
CA LYS A 23 -14.50 -13.88 -7.29
C LYS A 23 -13.19 -14.48 -6.78
N LEU A 24 -12.36 -13.67 -6.13
CA LEU A 24 -11.11 -14.14 -5.52
C LEU A 24 -11.41 -15.09 -4.35
N GLN A 25 -12.43 -14.82 -3.53
CA GLN A 25 -12.92 -15.71 -2.48
C GLN A 25 -13.33 -17.07 -3.06
N THR A 26 -14.02 -17.10 -4.20
CA THR A 26 -14.37 -18.36 -4.89
C THR A 26 -13.13 -19.13 -5.38
N LEU A 27 -12.08 -18.43 -5.82
CA LEU A 27 -10.87 -19.04 -6.39
C LEU A 27 -9.86 -19.51 -5.34
N TYR A 28 -9.72 -18.78 -4.24
CA TYR A 28 -8.69 -19.02 -3.23
C TYR A 28 -9.26 -19.58 -1.91
N GLY A 29 -10.59 -19.58 -1.75
CA GLY A 29 -11.30 -19.97 -0.54
C GLY A 29 -11.68 -18.75 0.31
N GLU A 30 -12.91 -18.73 0.84
CA GLU A 30 -13.41 -17.65 1.71
C GLU A 30 -12.56 -17.48 2.98
N ASP A 31 -11.97 -18.57 3.46
CA ASP A 31 -11.09 -18.61 4.64
C ASP A 31 -9.77 -17.85 4.45
N ARG A 32 -9.37 -17.58 3.19
CA ARG A 32 -8.12 -16.89 2.84
C ARG A 32 -8.32 -15.43 2.43
N ILE A 33 -9.57 -15.03 2.20
CA ILE A 33 -9.94 -13.64 1.90
C ILE A 33 -10.97 -13.22 2.92
N LEU A 34 -10.46 -12.86 4.10
CA LEU A 34 -11.26 -12.56 5.27
C LEU A 34 -11.56 -11.06 5.34
N ASN A 35 -12.76 -10.75 5.85
CA ASN A 35 -13.11 -9.43 6.33
C ASN A 35 -12.73 -9.38 7.83
N LEU A 36 -11.43 -9.48 8.13
CA LEU A 36 -10.80 -9.66 9.47
C LEU A 36 -11.38 -10.87 10.25
N THR A 37 -10.67 -11.92 10.63
CA THR A 37 -9.31 -12.12 11.17
C THR A 37 -8.96 -13.61 11.01
N THR A 38 -7.74 -14.02 10.60
CA THR A 38 -6.83 -15.00 11.28
C THR A 38 -5.63 -15.47 10.42
N LEU A 39 -4.39 -15.06 10.79
CA LEU A 39 -3.03 -15.69 10.61
C LEU A 39 -2.53 -15.87 9.15
N GLN A 40 -1.28 -15.62 8.72
CA GLN A 40 0.05 -15.43 9.35
C GLN A 40 0.88 -14.35 8.60
N CYS A 41 0.42 -13.92 7.41
CA CYS A 41 0.94 -12.79 6.62
C CYS A 41 -0.26 -12.03 6.05
N LEU A 42 -0.26 -10.69 6.14
CA LEU A 42 -1.34 -9.87 5.60
C LEU A 42 -0.93 -9.09 4.38
N ILE A 43 -1.63 -9.28 3.27
CA ILE A 43 -1.56 -8.38 2.12
C ILE A 43 -2.68 -7.37 2.25
N TYR A 44 -2.34 -6.11 2.53
CA TYR A 44 -3.31 -5.02 2.69
C TYR A 44 -3.50 -4.32 1.33
N PHE A 45 -4.74 -4.29 0.83
CA PHE A 45 -5.10 -3.60 -0.41
C PHE A 45 -6.01 -2.41 -0.12
N PHE A 46 -5.68 -1.23 -0.67
CA PHE A 46 -6.58 -0.07 -0.65
C PHE A 46 -7.15 0.28 -2.04
N ASN A 47 -6.90 -0.51 -3.09
CA ASN A 47 -7.53 -0.34 -4.42
C ASN A 47 -7.13 -1.52 -5.33
N LEU A 48 -8.11 -2.21 -5.92
CA LEU A 48 -7.95 -3.50 -6.65
C LEU A 48 -7.34 -3.42 -8.06
N VAL A 49 -6.55 -2.40 -8.37
CA VAL A 49 -5.88 -2.31 -9.69
C VAL A 49 -4.64 -3.22 -9.76
N LEU A 50 -4.34 -3.97 -8.70
CA LEU A 50 -3.07 -4.65 -8.53
C LEU A 50 -3.10 -6.06 -9.10
N GLN A 51 -2.09 -6.35 -9.92
CA GLN A 51 -1.94 -7.60 -10.64
C GLN A 51 -1.35 -8.64 -9.69
N PRO A 52 -2.05 -9.75 -9.35
CA PRO A 52 -1.56 -10.81 -8.47
C PRO A 52 -0.20 -11.39 -8.87
N LYS A 53 0.23 -11.15 -10.13
CA LYS A 53 1.54 -11.51 -10.67
C LYS A 53 2.73 -11.03 -9.82
N TYR A 54 2.59 -9.97 -9.03
CA TYR A 54 3.67 -9.47 -8.17
C TYR A 54 3.77 -10.22 -6.84
N LEU A 55 2.73 -10.93 -6.40
CA LEU A 55 2.71 -11.58 -5.10
C LEU A 55 3.88 -12.57 -4.89
N PRO A 56 4.23 -13.45 -5.86
CA PRO A 56 5.39 -14.32 -5.71
C PRO A 56 6.70 -13.56 -5.44
N SER A 57 6.89 -12.40 -6.07
CA SER A 57 8.09 -11.58 -5.85
C SER A 57 8.13 -10.92 -4.47
N PHE A 58 6.98 -10.57 -3.90
CA PHE A 58 6.87 -10.02 -2.54
C PHE A 58 7.18 -11.09 -1.50
N ILE A 59 6.56 -12.26 -1.64
CA ILE A 59 6.79 -13.40 -0.73
C ILE A 59 8.27 -13.81 -0.80
N LYS A 60 8.81 -13.98 -2.02
CA LYS A 60 10.22 -14.29 -2.21
C LYS A 60 11.13 -13.28 -1.52
N LYS A 61 10.89 -11.98 -1.76
CA LYS A 61 11.67 -10.90 -1.14
C LYS A 61 11.59 -10.97 0.40
N GLN A 62 10.40 -11.18 0.96
CA GLN A 62 10.21 -11.27 2.41
C GLN A 62 10.94 -12.46 3.02
N LEU A 63 10.91 -13.62 2.34
CA LEU A 63 11.61 -14.83 2.79
C LEU A 63 13.14 -14.67 2.69
N GLU A 64 13.64 -14.01 1.65
CA GLU A 64 15.08 -13.80 1.45
C GLU A 64 15.69 -12.81 2.45
N THR A 65 14.97 -11.73 2.77
CA THR A 65 15.51 -10.63 3.61
C THR A 65 15.02 -10.68 5.06
N GLY A 66 14.02 -11.52 5.34
CA GLY A 66 13.33 -11.52 6.63
C GLY A 66 12.54 -10.25 6.91
N ALA A 67 12.26 -9.41 5.90
CA ALA A 67 11.61 -8.12 6.06
C ALA A 67 10.27 -8.20 6.81
N SER A 68 10.02 -7.22 7.66
CA SER A 68 8.75 -7.07 8.37
C SER A 68 7.64 -6.63 7.43
N ILE A 69 7.99 -5.81 6.43
CA ILE A 69 7.07 -5.28 5.43
C ILE A 69 7.77 -5.34 4.06
N VAL A 70 7.05 -5.77 3.03
CA VAL A 70 7.46 -5.60 1.63
C VAL A 70 6.45 -4.71 0.93
N THR A 71 6.90 -3.58 0.38
CA THR A 71 6.06 -2.61 -0.32
C THR A 71 6.35 -2.57 -1.81
N GLY A 72 5.30 -2.40 -2.60
CA GLY A 72 5.39 -2.14 -4.03
C GLY A 72 5.78 -0.70 -4.28
N THR A 73 6.74 -0.51 -5.18
CA THR A 73 7.19 0.83 -5.59
C THR A 73 7.19 0.99 -7.09
N ARG A 74 6.71 2.15 -7.54
CA ARG A 74 6.75 2.57 -8.95
C ARG A 74 8.05 3.29 -9.32
N TYR A 75 8.90 3.58 -8.34
CA TYR A 75 9.98 4.56 -8.48
C TYR A 75 11.39 3.96 -8.47
N VAL A 76 11.58 2.73 -7.99
CA VAL A 76 12.85 2.01 -8.13
C VAL A 76 13.02 1.41 -9.54
N LYS A 77 14.24 1.01 -9.88
CA LYS A 77 14.57 0.39 -11.17
C LYS A 77 13.68 -0.84 -11.42
N GLY A 78 12.99 -0.85 -12.55
CA GLY A 78 12.02 -1.90 -12.93
C GLY A 78 10.58 -1.60 -12.53
N GLY A 79 10.34 -0.56 -11.72
CA GLY A 79 9.00 -0.03 -11.44
C GLY A 79 8.56 0.97 -12.51
N GLY A 80 7.26 1.26 -12.57
CA GLY A 80 6.77 2.26 -13.52
C GLY A 80 5.29 2.55 -13.45
N VAL A 81 4.88 3.56 -14.22
CA VAL A 81 3.49 3.97 -14.40
C VAL A 81 3.15 4.07 -15.89
N HIS A 82 2.07 3.40 -16.31
CA HIS A 82 1.52 3.46 -17.66
C HIS A 82 0.14 4.12 -17.66
N GLY A 83 -0.13 4.93 -18.69
CA GLY A 83 -1.40 5.65 -18.85
C GLY A 83 -1.50 7.00 -18.12
N TRP A 84 -0.52 7.37 -17.29
CA TRP A 84 -0.54 8.66 -16.59
C TRP A 84 -0.11 9.82 -17.50
N ASN A 85 -0.82 10.94 -17.43
CA ASN A 85 -0.35 12.21 -17.99
C ASN A 85 0.87 12.73 -17.22
N LEU A 86 1.63 13.64 -17.85
CA LEU A 86 2.87 14.18 -17.27
C LEU A 86 2.63 14.89 -15.93
N ILE A 87 1.53 15.64 -15.82
CA ILE A 87 1.16 16.36 -14.60
C ILE A 87 0.99 15.38 -13.43
N ARG A 88 0.24 14.28 -13.60
CA ARG A 88 0.04 13.28 -12.55
C ARG A 88 1.34 12.58 -12.15
N LYS A 89 2.22 12.30 -13.12
CA LYS A 89 3.56 11.76 -12.84
C LYS A 89 4.38 12.72 -11.97
N LEU A 90 4.36 14.01 -12.31
CA LEU A 90 5.06 15.05 -11.55
C LEU A 90 4.46 15.24 -10.16
N THR A 91 3.14 15.35 -10.03
CA THR A 91 2.45 15.49 -8.74
C THR A 91 2.78 14.32 -7.80
N SER A 92 2.72 13.09 -8.31
CA SER A 92 3.01 11.92 -7.47
C SER A 92 4.49 11.81 -7.08
N ARG A 93 5.41 12.13 -8.00
CA ARG A 93 6.84 12.23 -7.66
C ARG A 93 7.11 13.33 -6.64
N GLY A 94 6.54 14.51 -6.82
CA GLY A 94 6.67 15.63 -5.89
C GLY A 94 6.17 15.30 -4.49
N ALA A 95 5.02 14.63 -4.39
CA ALA A 95 4.49 14.14 -3.11
C ALA A 95 5.47 13.19 -2.41
N ASN A 96 6.03 12.21 -3.13
CA ASN A 96 7.00 11.28 -2.54
C ASN A 96 8.32 11.95 -2.17
N VAL A 97 8.84 12.87 -2.98
CA VAL A 97 10.05 13.65 -2.64
C VAL A 97 9.84 14.47 -1.36
N LEU A 98 8.71 15.14 -1.24
CA LEU A 98 8.36 15.90 -0.05
C LEU A 98 8.27 15.00 1.19
N ALA A 99 7.57 13.88 1.08
CA ALA A 99 7.41 12.94 2.18
C ALA A 99 8.71 12.26 2.59
N GLN A 100 9.57 11.90 1.63
CA GLN A 100 10.90 11.36 1.90
C GLN A 100 11.77 12.38 2.63
N THR A 101 11.73 13.65 2.22
CA THR A 101 12.52 14.72 2.84
C THR A 101 12.07 15.02 4.25
N LEU A 102 10.75 15.09 4.49
CA LEU A 102 10.20 15.47 5.80
C LEU A 102 10.19 14.31 6.80
N LEU A 103 9.81 13.11 6.36
CA LEU A 103 9.53 11.99 7.26
C LEU A 103 10.65 10.95 7.31
N TRP A 104 11.54 10.95 6.31
CA TRP A 104 12.66 10.02 6.18
C TRP A 104 12.31 8.55 6.46
N PRO A 105 11.32 7.97 5.75
CA PRO A 105 10.82 6.62 6.04
C PRO A 105 11.75 5.49 5.56
N GLY A 106 12.76 5.79 4.75
CA GLY A 106 13.64 4.77 4.14
C GLY A 106 13.02 4.00 2.97
N VAL A 107 11.88 4.45 2.42
CA VAL A 107 11.23 3.87 1.23
C VAL A 107 10.99 4.91 0.14
N SER A 108 10.88 4.48 -1.11
CA SER A 108 10.71 5.36 -2.26
C SER A 108 9.24 5.68 -2.59
N ASP A 109 8.30 4.80 -2.26
CA ASP A 109 6.88 4.97 -2.57
C ASP A 109 5.97 4.90 -1.34
N LEU A 110 5.62 6.07 -0.77
CA LEU A 110 4.64 6.19 0.32
C LEU A 110 3.20 6.27 -0.16
N THR A 111 3.02 6.45 -1.47
CA THR A 111 1.73 6.64 -2.12
C THR A 111 1.16 5.37 -2.73
N GLY A 112 1.95 4.30 -2.75
CA GLY A 112 1.54 2.95 -3.11
C GLY A 112 0.92 2.24 -1.92
N SER A 113 -0.16 1.50 -2.17
CA SER A 113 -0.89 0.74 -1.15
C SER A 113 -0.66 -0.77 -1.22
N PHE A 114 0.14 -1.27 -2.17
CA PHE A 114 0.36 -2.72 -2.30
C PHE A 114 1.48 -3.17 -1.39
N ARG A 115 1.13 -3.86 -0.31
CA ARG A 115 2.08 -4.21 0.75
C ARG A 115 1.78 -5.58 1.33
N LEU A 116 2.86 -6.30 1.65
CA LEU A 116 2.86 -7.55 2.40
C LEU A 116 3.45 -7.27 3.78
N TYR A 117 2.71 -7.60 4.83
CA TYR A 117 3.12 -7.44 6.22
C TYR A 117 3.23 -8.80 6.90
N LYS A 118 4.18 -8.93 7.84
CA LYS A 118 4.04 -9.91 8.91
C LYS A 118 2.82 -9.52 9.76
N LYS A 119 2.05 -10.51 10.21
CA LYS A 119 0.81 -10.25 10.96
C LYS A 119 1.04 -9.40 12.22
N SER A 120 1.97 -9.80 13.08
CA SER A 120 2.26 -9.07 14.33
C SER A 120 2.67 -7.62 14.08
N VAL A 121 3.43 -7.39 13.00
CA VAL A 121 3.86 -6.04 12.58
C VAL A 121 2.67 -5.21 12.15
N LEU A 122 1.75 -5.77 11.38
CA LEU A 122 0.55 -5.04 10.99
C LEU A 122 -0.31 -4.66 12.20
N GLU A 123 -0.61 -5.62 13.09
CA GLU A 123 -1.43 -5.38 14.29
C GLU A 123 -0.82 -4.25 15.15
N ASP A 124 0.49 -4.31 15.36
CA ASP A 124 1.23 -3.31 16.11
C ASP A 124 1.23 -1.93 15.41
N VAL A 125 1.44 -1.88 14.09
CA VAL A 125 1.44 -0.60 13.35
C VAL A 125 0.04 0.01 13.29
N ILE A 126 -0.99 -0.79 12.99
CA ILE A 126 -2.40 -0.32 12.94
C ILE A 126 -2.83 0.26 14.28
N SER A 127 -2.44 -0.36 15.41
CA SER A 127 -2.79 0.14 16.74
C SER A 127 -2.27 1.56 17.03
N SER A 128 -1.24 2.00 16.29
CA SER A 128 -0.65 3.34 16.38
C SER A 128 -1.14 4.33 15.32
N CYS A 129 -2.03 3.91 14.43
CA CYS A 129 -2.56 4.75 13.36
C CYS A 129 -3.89 5.37 13.74
N VAL A 130 -4.06 6.66 13.45
CA VAL A 130 -5.31 7.40 13.68
C VAL A 130 -5.91 7.98 12.41
N SER A 131 -5.11 8.05 11.34
CA SER A 131 -5.53 8.64 10.07
C SER A 131 -6.50 7.74 9.31
N LYS A 132 -7.29 8.35 8.44
CA LYS A 132 -8.21 7.65 7.51
C LYS A 132 -7.84 7.98 6.07
N GLY A 133 -8.42 7.22 5.13
CA GLY A 133 -8.26 7.46 3.69
C GLY A 133 -6.81 7.40 3.23
N TYR A 134 -6.42 8.28 2.32
CA TYR A 134 -5.10 8.25 1.68
C TYR A 134 -3.93 8.46 2.66
N VAL A 135 -4.13 9.27 3.71
CA VAL A 135 -3.11 9.57 4.72
C VAL A 135 -2.74 8.32 5.53
N PHE A 136 -3.70 7.42 5.76
CA PHE A 136 -3.46 6.16 6.47
C PHE A 136 -2.37 5.32 5.80
N GLN A 137 -2.33 5.30 4.46
CA GLN A 137 -1.30 4.55 3.73
C GLN A 137 0.10 5.08 4.02
N MET A 138 0.25 6.40 4.09
CA MET A 138 1.53 7.01 4.44
C MET A 138 1.88 6.77 5.91
N GLU A 139 0.91 6.96 6.81
CA GLU A 139 1.09 6.78 8.25
C GLU A 139 1.60 5.37 8.58
N MET A 140 1.01 4.32 8.00
CA MET A 140 1.42 2.93 8.22
C MET A 140 2.93 2.72 8.02
N ILE A 141 3.50 3.22 6.91
CA ILE A 141 4.93 3.02 6.62
C ILE A 141 5.80 3.92 7.49
N VAL A 142 5.38 5.15 7.73
CA VAL A 142 6.15 6.09 8.57
C VAL A 142 6.22 5.57 10.00
N ARG A 143 5.09 5.15 10.58
CA ARG A 143 5.03 4.51 11.90
C ARG A 143 5.87 3.24 11.94
N ALA A 144 5.78 2.39 10.92
CA ALA A 144 6.56 1.15 10.88
C ALA A 144 8.07 1.41 10.83
N SER A 145 8.52 2.34 9.99
CA SER A 145 9.91 2.76 9.89
C SER A 145 10.43 3.29 11.23
N ARG A 146 9.60 4.06 11.94
CA ARG A 146 9.95 4.68 13.22
C ARG A 146 9.96 3.71 14.39
N LYS A 147 9.18 2.63 14.29
CA LYS A 147 9.28 1.46 15.17
C LYS A 147 10.50 0.57 14.85
N GLY A 148 11.31 0.93 13.83
CA GLY A 148 12.51 0.19 13.46
C GLY A 148 12.23 -1.09 12.67
N TYR A 149 11.03 -1.25 12.10
CA TYR A 149 10.74 -2.41 11.28
C TYR A 149 11.53 -2.38 9.97
N HIS A 150 12.00 -3.55 9.55
CA HIS A 150 12.70 -3.70 8.28
C HIS A 150 11.71 -3.69 7.12
N ILE A 151 11.85 -2.72 6.21
CA ILE A 151 10.96 -2.53 5.05
C ILE A 151 11.76 -2.73 3.77
N GLU A 152 11.28 -3.60 2.90
CA GLU A 152 11.87 -3.86 1.57
C GLU A 152 10.95 -3.40 0.45
N GLU A 153 11.54 -3.10 -0.69
CA GLU A 153 10.83 -2.61 -1.87
C GLU A 153 10.89 -3.61 -3.02
N VAL A 154 9.75 -3.82 -3.67
CA VAL A 154 9.64 -4.60 -4.91
C VAL A 154 9.13 -3.70 -6.04
N PRO A 155 9.83 -3.64 -7.18
CA PRO A 155 9.37 -2.85 -8.32
C PRO A 155 8.03 -3.38 -8.84
N ILE A 156 7.05 -2.48 -8.98
CA ILE A 156 5.77 -2.77 -9.60
C ILE A 156 5.48 -1.79 -10.74
N THR A 157 4.80 -2.28 -11.77
CA THR A 157 4.22 -1.44 -12.81
C THR A 157 2.74 -1.21 -12.52
N PHE A 158 2.37 0.05 -12.36
CA PHE A 158 0.99 0.47 -12.19
C PHE A 158 0.40 0.89 -13.55
N VAL A 159 -0.74 0.31 -13.89
CA VAL A 159 -1.49 0.66 -15.10
C VAL A 159 -2.77 1.35 -14.64
N ASP A 160 -3.08 2.51 -15.19
CA ASP A 160 -4.31 3.21 -14.83
C ASP A 160 -5.55 2.39 -15.21
N ARG A 161 -6.64 2.56 -14.46
CA ARG A 161 -7.93 1.93 -14.82
C ARG A 161 -8.39 2.49 -16.17
N VAL A 162 -8.88 1.61 -17.06
CA VAL A 162 -9.47 2.01 -18.35
C VAL A 162 -10.78 2.78 -18.15
N PHE A 163 -11.46 2.58 -16.99
CA PHE A 163 -12.69 3.24 -16.61
C PHE A 163 -12.60 3.80 -15.17
N GLY A 164 -13.05 5.03 -14.99
CA GLY A 164 -13.11 5.73 -13.70
C GLY A 164 -12.44 7.10 -13.73
N SER A 165 -13.18 8.16 -13.41
CA SER A 165 -12.63 9.50 -13.17
C SER A 165 -11.69 9.45 -11.96
N SER A 166 -10.49 10.04 -12.08
CA SER A 166 -9.53 10.13 -10.97
C SER A 166 -10.21 10.71 -9.73
N LYS A 167 -10.20 9.97 -8.61
CA LYS A 167 -10.67 10.47 -7.31
C LYS A 167 -9.82 11.65 -6.81
N LEU A 168 -8.55 11.76 -7.26
CA LEU A 168 -7.58 12.82 -6.95
C LEU A 168 -8.05 14.23 -7.36
N GLY A 169 -8.82 14.86 -6.49
CA GLY A 169 -9.12 16.30 -6.45
C GLY A 169 -8.19 17.07 -5.51
N GLY A 170 -8.42 18.39 -5.39
CA GLY A 170 -7.62 19.27 -4.55
C GLY A 170 -7.73 18.97 -3.04
N SER A 171 -8.85 18.36 -2.60
CA SER A 171 -9.07 17.98 -1.20
C SER A 171 -8.08 16.90 -0.73
N GLU A 172 -7.78 15.87 -1.54
CA GLU A 172 -6.81 14.84 -1.13
C GLU A 172 -5.39 15.39 -1.06
N ILE A 173 -5.03 16.39 -1.88
CA ILE A 173 -3.73 17.06 -1.77
C ILE A 173 -3.62 17.77 -0.42
N VAL A 174 -4.66 18.49 -0.01
CA VAL A 174 -4.68 19.18 1.29
C VAL A 174 -4.64 18.19 2.44
N GLU A 175 -5.41 17.09 2.37
CA GLU A 175 -5.36 16.02 3.37
C GLU A 175 -3.98 15.38 3.46
N TYR A 176 -3.34 15.12 2.32
CA TYR A 176 -1.99 14.58 2.27
C TYR A 176 -0.98 15.51 2.95
N LEU A 177 -1.03 16.81 2.66
CA LEU A 177 -0.16 17.81 3.30
C LEU A 177 -0.40 17.92 4.81
N LYS A 178 -1.68 17.91 5.25
CA LYS A 178 -2.02 17.87 6.67
C LYS A 178 -1.48 16.59 7.34
N GLY A 179 -1.58 15.47 6.64
CA GLY A 179 -1.01 14.19 7.06
C GLY A 179 0.51 14.25 7.24
N LEU A 180 1.23 14.89 6.31
CA LEU A 180 2.68 15.09 6.43
C LEU A 180 3.04 15.90 7.68
N VAL A 181 2.36 17.02 7.91
CA VAL A 181 2.62 17.87 9.09
C VAL A 181 2.28 17.10 10.37
N TYR A 182 1.14 16.41 10.40
CA TYR A 182 0.73 15.59 11.54
C TYR A 182 1.78 14.52 11.87
N LEU A 183 2.24 13.78 10.86
CA LEU A 183 3.26 12.76 11.07
C LEU A 183 4.57 13.37 11.53
N LEU A 184 5.02 14.47 10.92
CA LEU A 184 6.23 15.17 11.33
C LEU A 184 6.19 15.59 12.82
N MET A 185 5.02 15.99 13.33
CA MET A 185 4.85 16.45 14.71
C MET A 185 4.63 15.31 15.72
N THR A 186 4.26 14.12 15.26
CA THR A 186 3.92 12.98 16.14
C THR A 186 4.89 11.82 16.01
N THR A 187 6.00 12.04 15.30
CA THR A 187 7.04 11.06 15.02
C THR A 187 8.35 11.52 15.63
#